data_AF-A0A1D3TL32-F1
#
_entry.id   AF-A0A1D3TL32-F1
#
_cell.length_a   1.000
_cell.length_b   1.000
_cell.length_c   1.000
_cell.angle_alpha   90.00
_cell.angle_beta   90.00
_cell.angle_gamma   90.00
#
_symmetry.space_group_name_H-M   'P 1'
#
loop_
_entity.id
_entity.type
_entity.pdbx_description
1 polymer ?
#
loop_
_entity_poly.entity_id
_entity_poly.type
_entity_poly.pdbx_seq_one_letter_code
_entity_poly.pdbx_strand_id
1 'polypeptide(L)'
;MKRVEDKLYQEIKNEEEYKKLFAEKNDILYIIDVYTEWCGPCLITFEMINKIYKSNFVFSETVKIFTVCAQTVSSLKNYDNNAKPFYIVLKNGEIIQQIHGCNTPYIFSLIDEHIINKK
;
A
#
# COMPACT_ATOMS: atom_id res chain seq x y z
N MET A 1 12.50 -5.52 27.33
CA MET A 1 11.80 -6.11 26.18
C MET A 1 11.77 -5.05 25.09
N LYS A 2 12.64 -5.12 24.07
CA LYS A 2 12.61 -4.15 22.97
C LYS A 2 11.30 -4.39 22.22
N ARG A 3 10.40 -3.40 22.19
CA ARG A 3 9.30 -3.40 21.22
C ARG A 3 9.97 -3.49 19.86
N VAL A 4 9.78 -4.61 19.16
CA VAL A 4 10.00 -4.62 17.72
C VAL A 4 9.00 -3.60 17.20
N GLU A 5 9.47 -2.49 16.67
CA GLU A 5 8.59 -1.56 15.98
C GLU A 5 8.02 -2.34 14.79
N ASP A 6 6.74 -2.70 14.85
CA ASP A 6 6.06 -3.30 13.72
C ASP A 6 6.22 -2.35 12.54
N LYS A 7 6.90 -2.84 11.49
CA LYS A 7 7.05 -2.07 10.26
C LYS A 7 5.65 -1.73 9.75
N LEU A 8 5.39 -0.45 9.48
CA LEU A 8 4.09 0.01 8.99
C LEU A 8 3.70 -0.68 7.67
N TYR A 9 4.71 -1.00 6.85
CA TYR A 9 4.52 -1.61 5.55
C TYR A 9 5.24 -2.96 5.47
N GLN A 10 4.73 -3.82 4.60
CA GLN A 10 5.33 -5.11 4.26
C GLN A 10 5.87 -5.08 2.83
N GLU A 11 7.02 -5.69 2.61
CA GLU A 11 7.63 -5.76 1.29
C GLU A 11 7.14 -7.01 0.55
N ILE A 12 6.67 -6.81 -0.68
CA ILE A 12 6.32 -7.87 -1.63
C ILE A 12 7.56 -8.12 -2.50
N LYS A 13 8.06 -9.35 -2.49
CA LYS A 13 9.35 -9.69 -3.10
C LYS A 13 9.24 -10.36 -4.46
N ASN A 14 8.06 -10.91 -4.79
CA ASN A 14 7.88 -11.72 -5.99
C ASN A 14 6.41 -11.75 -6.44
N GLU A 15 6.21 -12.30 -7.64
CA GLU A 15 4.90 -12.44 -8.29
C GLU A 15 3.90 -13.25 -7.46
N GLU A 16 4.35 -14.28 -6.73
CA GLU A 16 3.45 -15.12 -5.95
C GLU A 16 2.87 -14.37 -4.75
N GLU A 17 3.70 -13.62 -4.03
CA GLU A 17 3.26 -12.74 -2.94
C GLU A 17 2.33 -11.64 -3.46
N TYR A 18 2.64 -11.03 -4.61
CA TYR A 18 1.76 -10.04 -5.23
C TYR A 18 0.38 -10.64 -5.54
N LYS A 19 0.33 -11.81 -6.17
CA LYS A 19 -0.92 -12.51 -6.52
C LYS A 19 -1.74 -12.94 -5.31
N LYS A 20 -1.10 -13.26 -4.18
CA LYS A 20 -1.83 -13.62 -2.94
C LYS A 20 -2.75 -12.50 -2.48
N LEU A 21 -2.36 -11.23 -2.65
CA LEU A 21 -3.22 -10.09 -2.31
C LEU A 21 -4.54 -10.10 -3.07
N PHE A 22 -4.55 -10.58 -4.32
CA PHE A 22 -5.75 -10.67 -5.16
C PHE A 22 -6.63 -11.88 -4.82
N ALA A 23 -6.02 -12.94 -4.28
CA ALA A 23 -6.75 -14.14 -3.85
C ALA A 23 -7.53 -13.91 -2.54
N GLU A 24 -7.08 -12.95 -1.74
CA GLU A 24 -7.71 -12.60 -0.47
C GLU A 24 -8.99 -11.77 -0.68
N LYS A 25 -10.14 -12.47 -0.67
CA LYS A 25 -11.47 -11.85 -0.69
C LYS A 25 -11.89 -11.45 0.72
N ASN A 26 -11.28 -10.38 1.22
CA ASN A 26 -11.60 -9.80 2.51
C ASN A 26 -11.90 -8.30 2.38
N ASP A 27 -12.43 -7.72 3.44
CA ASP A 27 -12.77 -6.30 3.51
C ASP A 27 -11.62 -5.47 4.09
N ILE A 28 -10.37 -5.83 3.77
CA ILE A 28 -9.16 -5.07 4.09
C ILE A 28 -8.79 -4.21 2.87
N LEU A 29 -8.44 -2.96 3.11
CA LEU A 29 -7.90 -2.06 2.11
C LEU A 29 -6.39 -2.22 2.01
N TYR A 30 -5.87 -2.59 0.84
CA TYR A 30 -4.43 -2.67 0.60
C TYR A 30 -3.95 -1.45 -0.17
N ILE A 31 -2.93 -0.78 0.37
CA ILE A 31 -2.25 0.34 -0.28
C ILE A 31 -0.86 -0.15 -0.67
N ILE A 32 -0.62 -0.28 -1.97
CA ILE A 32 0.60 -0.88 -2.51
C ILE A 32 1.40 0.22 -3.22
N ASP A 33 2.56 0.59 -2.68
CA ASP A 33 3.53 1.47 -3.35
C ASP A 33 4.40 0.65 -4.30
N VAL A 34 4.22 0.89 -5.60
CA VAL A 34 4.98 0.29 -6.68
C VAL A 34 6.12 1.23 -7.02
N TYR A 35 7.33 0.81 -6.67
CA TYR A 35 8.54 1.58 -6.86
C TYR A 35 9.49 0.91 -7.86
N THR A 36 10.54 1.61 -8.26
CA THR A 36 11.64 1.11 -9.07
C THR A 36 12.93 1.10 -8.28
N GLU A 37 13.91 0.27 -8.62
CA GLU A 37 15.18 0.18 -7.87
C GLU A 37 15.90 1.53 -7.73
N TRP A 38 15.72 2.41 -8.70
CA TRP A 38 16.38 3.72 -8.75
C TRP A 38 15.64 4.82 -8.00
N CYS A 39 14.31 4.71 -7.81
CA CYS A 39 13.53 5.70 -7.03
C CYS A 39 13.29 5.25 -5.59
N GLY A 40 13.28 3.94 -5.34
CA GLY A 40 12.93 3.34 -4.06
C GLY A 40 11.48 3.63 -3.62
N PRO A 41 11.03 3.00 -2.53
CA PRO A 41 9.69 3.22 -2.00
C PRO A 41 9.55 4.63 -1.39
N CYS A 42 8.35 5.19 -1.47
CA CYS A 42 8.02 6.50 -0.92
C CYS A 42 7.73 6.41 0.59
N LEU A 43 8.80 6.35 1.40
CA LEU A 43 8.72 6.20 2.85
C LEU A 43 7.97 7.35 3.55
N ILE A 44 8.05 8.56 3.00
CA ILE A 44 7.44 9.77 3.57
C ILE A 44 5.91 9.64 3.65
N THR A 45 5.27 9.09 2.62
CA THR A 45 3.81 8.87 2.62
C THR A 45 3.41 7.96 3.77
N PHE A 46 4.17 6.89 3.99
CA PHE A 46 3.90 5.93 5.06
C PHE A 46 4.12 6.50 6.45
N GLU A 47 5.19 7.27 6.65
CA GLU A 47 5.41 7.96 7.92
C GLU A 47 4.23 8.90 8.27
N MET A 48 3.67 9.60 7.29
CA MET A 48 2.49 10.43 7.50
C MET A 48 1.25 9.60 7.84
N ILE A 49 0.98 8.51 7.10
CA ILE A 49 -0.13 7.59 7.42
C ILE A 49 0.01 7.07 8.86
N ASN A 50 1.20 6.61 9.24
CA ASN A 50 1.46 6.15 10.60
C ASN A 50 1.17 7.25 11.63
N LYS A 51 1.66 8.47 11.40
CA LYS A 51 1.46 9.58 12.33
C LYS A 51 -0.02 9.91 12.55
N ILE A 52 -0.84 9.80 11.52
CA ILE A 52 -2.27 10.15 11.55
C ILE A 52 -3.11 8.99 12.12
N TYR A 53 -2.85 7.76 11.69
CA TYR A 53 -3.75 6.63 11.90
C TYR A 53 -3.25 5.57 12.88
N LYS A 54 -2.01 5.63 13.38
CA LYS A 54 -1.44 4.59 14.27
C LYS A 54 -2.27 4.28 15.51
N SER A 55 -2.99 5.26 16.04
CA SER A 55 -3.86 5.07 17.22
C SER A 55 -5.31 4.75 16.86
N ASN A 56 -5.65 4.66 15.57
CA ASN A 56 -6.98 4.28 15.10
C ASN A 56 -7.07 2.75 14.98
N PHE A 57 -7.87 2.14 15.86
CA PHE A 57 -8.03 0.69 15.92
C PHE A 57 -8.60 0.11 14.62
N VAL A 58 -9.61 0.76 14.02
CA VAL A 58 -10.22 0.32 12.76
C VAL A 58 -9.17 0.31 11.65
N PHE A 59 -8.37 1.38 11.53
CA PHE A 59 -7.27 1.43 10.57
C PHE A 59 -6.31 0.24 10.75
N SER A 60 -5.88 -0.05 11.98
CA SER A 60 -4.92 -1.13 12.24
C SER A 60 -5.44 -2.51 11.88
N GLU A 61 -6.76 -2.73 11.91
CA GLU A 61 -7.38 -4.00 11.54
C GLU A 61 -7.76 -4.08 10.06
N THR A 62 -8.10 -2.95 9.44
CA THR A 62 -8.73 -2.94 8.11
C THR A 62 -7.91 -2.29 7.01
N VAL A 63 -6.70 -1.78 7.30
CA VAL A 63 -5.79 -1.23 6.28
C VAL A 63 -4.42 -1.89 6.40
N LYS A 64 -3.89 -2.39 5.27
CA LYS A 64 -2.51 -2.88 5.18
C LYS A 64 -1.74 -2.15 4.09
N ILE A 65 -0.48 -1.88 4.37
CA ILE A 65 0.39 -1.14 3.47
C ILE A 65 1.50 -2.06 2.98
N PHE A 66 1.77 -1.99 1.68
CA PHE A 66 2.78 -2.79 1.02
C PHE A 66 3.70 -1.93 0.15
N THR A 67 4.92 -2.41 -0.05
CA THR A 67 5.85 -1.92 -1.06
C THR A 67 6.21 -3.03 -2.03
N VAL A 68 6.36 -2.72 -3.30
CA VAL A 68 6.77 -3.69 -4.31
C VAL A 68 7.67 -3.05 -5.36
N CYS A 69 8.76 -3.72 -5.69
CA CYS A 69 9.63 -3.30 -6.78
C CYS A 69 9.04 -3.79 -8.12
N ALA A 70 8.83 -2.89 -9.08
CA ALA A 70 8.29 -3.23 -10.40
C ALA A 70 9.18 -4.24 -11.15
N GLN A 71 10.49 -4.22 -10.91
CA GLN A 71 11.47 -5.14 -11.48
C GLN A 71 11.34 -6.58 -10.96
N THR A 72 10.77 -6.81 -9.76
CA THR A 72 10.70 -8.13 -9.14
C THR A 72 9.38 -8.88 -9.44
N VAL A 73 8.41 -8.18 -10.03
CA VAL A 73 7.06 -8.70 -10.32
C VAL A 73 6.75 -8.53 -11.81
N SER A 74 6.59 -9.64 -12.52
CA SER A 74 6.35 -9.66 -13.96
C SER A 74 5.09 -8.89 -14.37
N SER A 75 4.04 -8.94 -13.57
CA SER A 75 2.78 -8.20 -13.79
C SER A 75 2.93 -6.68 -13.64
N LEU A 76 4.02 -6.21 -13.04
CA LEU A 76 4.29 -4.79 -12.80
C LEU A 76 5.36 -4.21 -13.74
N LYS A 77 5.89 -4.98 -14.70
CA LYS A 77 6.95 -4.52 -15.62
C LYS A 77 6.63 -3.24 -16.39
N ASN A 78 5.35 -2.98 -16.68
CA ASN A 78 4.95 -1.74 -17.35
C ASN A 78 5.22 -0.47 -16.52
N TYR A 79 5.52 -0.63 -15.22
CA TYR A 79 5.83 0.45 -14.30
C TYR A 79 7.33 0.61 -14.01
N ASP A 80 8.20 -0.21 -14.61
CA ASP A 80 9.66 -0.19 -14.40
C ASP A 80 10.34 1.13 -14.84
N ASN A 81 9.69 1.88 -15.73
CA ASN A 81 10.19 3.18 -16.20
C ASN A 81 9.56 4.39 -15.47
N ASN A 82 8.79 4.17 -14.40
CA ASN A 82 8.14 5.27 -13.70
C ASN A 82 9.12 6.08 -12.85
N ALA A 83 9.11 7.39 -13.06
CA ALA A 83 9.92 8.37 -12.33
C ALA A 83 9.26 9.02 -11.13
N LYS A 84 8.09 8.51 -10.74
CA LYS A 84 7.24 9.08 -9.72
C LYS A 84 6.57 7.96 -8.93
N PRO A 85 6.16 8.23 -7.68
CA PRO A 85 5.40 7.26 -6.89
C PRO A 85 4.18 6.76 -7.67
N PHE A 86 3.90 5.46 -7.56
CA PHE A 86 2.72 4.87 -8.16
C PHE A 86 2.08 3.94 -7.13
N TYR A 87 0.82 4.21 -6.80
CA TYR A 87 0.10 3.40 -5.81
C TYR A 87 -1.02 2.63 -6.49
N ILE A 88 -1.14 1.36 -6.12
CA ILE A 88 -2.30 0.52 -6.42
C ILE A 88 -3.08 0.35 -5.12
N VAL A 89 -4.38 0.65 -5.18
CA VAL A 89 -5.30 0.42 -4.07
C VAL A 89 -6.16 -0.80 -4.42
N LEU A 90 -6.04 -1.84 -3.59
CA LEU A 90 -6.73 -3.11 -3.75
C LEU A 90 -7.76 -3.28 -2.63
N LYS A 91 -8.92 -3.83 -2.96
CA LYS A 91 -9.92 -4.26 -1.99
C LYS A 91 -10.66 -5.48 -2.54
N ASN A 92 -10.90 -6.49 -1.71
CA ASN A 92 -11.64 -7.69 -2.10
C ASN A 92 -11.15 -8.37 -3.39
N GLY A 93 -9.82 -8.38 -3.60
CA GLY A 93 -9.19 -8.96 -4.78
C GLY A 93 -9.25 -8.11 -6.06
N GLU A 94 -9.79 -6.88 -6.00
CA GLU A 94 -9.93 -5.99 -7.15
C GLU A 94 -9.17 -4.68 -6.96
N ILE A 95 -8.60 -4.17 -8.05
CA ILE A 95 -7.98 -2.84 -8.06
C ILE A 95 -9.11 -1.81 -8.13
N ILE A 96 -9.29 -1.06 -7.05
CA ILE A 96 -10.33 -0.03 -6.97
C ILE A 96 -9.79 1.34 -7.37
N GLN A 97 -8.48 1.57 -7.24
CA GLN A 97 -7.85 2.83 -7.63
C GLN A 97 -6.38 2.66 -8.00
N GLN A 98 -5.93 3.47 -8.95
CA GLN A 98 -4.53 3.65 -9.31
C GLN A 98 -4.16 5.12 -9.14
N ILE A 99 -3.08 5.42 -8.43
CA ILE A 99 -2.68 6.80 -8.10
C ILE A 99 -1.28 7.03 -8.63
N HIS A 100 -1.16 7.99 -9.55
CA HIS A 100 0.13 8.35 -10.14
C HIS A 100 0.65 9.65 -9.54
N GLY A 101 1.90 9.62 -9.10
CA GLY A 101 2.57 10.74 -8.45
C GLY A 101 2.26 10.85 -6.95
N CYS A 102 2.83 11.88 -6.34
CA CYS A 102 2.66 12.16 -4.92
C CYS A 102 1.30 12.83 -4.67
N ASN A 103 0.22 12.03 -4.63
CA ASN A 103 -1.10 12.50 -4.22
C ASN A 103 -1.50 11.90 -2.87
N THR A 104 -0.69 12.20 -1.85
CA THR A 104 -0.92 11.77 -0.47
C THR A 104 -2.30 12.16 0.09
N PRO A 105 -2.86 13.36 -0.19
CA PRO A 105 -4.21 13.72 0.27
C PRO A 105 -5.29 12.77 -0.24
N TYR A 106 -5.17 12.30 -1.48
CA TYR A 106 -6.14 11.35 -2.03
C TYR A 106 -6.02 9.95 -1.42
N ILE A 107 -4.80 9.54 -1.05
CA ILE A 107 -4.60 8.30 -0.28
C ILE A 107 -5.30 8.40 1.07
N PHE A 108 -5.19 9.54 1.77
CA PHE A 108 -5.89 9.76 3.04
C PHE A 108 -7.41 9.71 2.87
N SER A 109 -7.97 10.34 1.84
CA SER A 109 -9.43 10.29 1.63
C SER A 109 -9.94 8.86 1.41
N LEU A 110 -9.18 8.01 0.71
CA LEU A 110 -9.54 6.60 0.52
C LEU A 110 -9.48 5.81 1.83
N ILE A 111 -8.48 6.09 2.67
CA ILE A 111 -8.37 5.50 4.02
C ILE A 111 -9.55 5.94 4.89
N ASP A 112 -9.84 7.24 4.93
CA ASP A 112 -10.90 7.81 5.75
C ASP A 112 -12.27 7.26 5.35
N GLU A 113 -12.57 7.22 4.05
CA GLU A 113 -13.79 6.65 3.52
C GLU A 113 -13.93 5.17 3.90
N HIS A 114 -12.85 4.40 3.77
CA HIS A 114 -12.85 2.99 4.17
C HIS A 114 -13.11 2.82 5.68
N ILE A 115 -12.47 3.62 6.53
CA ILE A 115 -12.67 3.57 7.99
C ILE A 115 -14.10 4.00 8.38
N ILE A 116 -14.66 5.02 7.73
CA ILE A 116 -16.02 5.51 8.01
C ILE A 116 -17.04 4.42 7.69
N ASN A 117 -16.88 3.71 6.57
CA ASN A 117 -17.78 2.62 6.15
C ASN A 117 -17.71 1.38 7.05
N LYS A 118 -16.78 1.34 8.01
CA LYS A 118 -16.59 0.25 8.97
C LYS A 118 -17.16 0.54 10.37
N LYS A 119 -17.57 1.78 10.62
CA LYS A 119 -18.25 2.19 11.86
C LYS A 119 -19.74 1.95 11.75
#